data_AF-A0A3M1Y9S9-F1
#
_entry.id   AF-A0A3M1Y9S9-F1
#
_cell.length_a   1.000
_cell.length_b   1.000
_cell.length_c   1.000
_cell.angle_alpha   90.00
_cell.angle_beta   90.00
_cell.angle_gamma   90.00
#
_symmetry.space_group_name_H-M   'P 1'
#
loop_
_entity.id
_entity.type
_entity.pdbx_description
1 polymer ?
#
loop_
_entity_poly.entity_id
_entity_poly.type
_entity_poly.pdbx_seq_one_letter_code
_entity_poly.pdbx_strand_id
1 'polypeptide(L)'
;MKRIITLLVLTAFLFAGGYSCKEKKQVAVKKAPSKKTVKAKKAVPKYTPKPYKIEVVKYNPEGRRDPFLSIIDLTKQKVEKKRKKKVNPLENYDVAEFKVLGIVYDGRQYYASVLLPDGKAFTVTKGMTVGLYDGKIIDISENQVVVREYVMNYKGQLKPKDTILKLRKEEE
;
A
#
# COMPACT_ATOMS: atom_id res chain seq x y z
N MET A 1 -32.03 -22.21 -29.80
CA MET A 1 -30.83 -21.35 -29.69
C MET A 1 -30.78 -20.20 -30.70
N LYS A 2 -31.35 -20.30 -31.91
CA LYS A 2 -31.36 -19.19 -32.90
C LYS A 2 -32.16 -17.93 -32.50
N ARG A 3 -33.18 -18.05 -31.63
CA ARG A 3 -34.02 -16.92 -31.16
C ARG A 3 -33.41 -16.11 -30.00
N ILE A 4 -32.41 -16.66 -29.30
CA ILE A 4 -31.71 -15.98 -28.20
C ILE A 4 -30.57 -15.12 -28.76
N ILE A 5 -29.95 -15.58 -29.86
CA ILE A 5 -28.88 -14.85 -30.55
C ILE A 5 -29.41 -13.57 -31.22
N THR A 6 -30.67 -13.56 -31.69
CA THR A 6 -31.29 -12.37 -32.29
C THR A 6 -31.64 -11.27 -31.27
N LEU A 7 -31.78 -11.61 -29.98
CA LEU A 7 -32.07 -10.62 -28.92
C LEU A 7 -30.82 -9.94 -28.37
N LEU A 8 -29.65 -10.57 -28.45
CA LEU A 8 -28.37 -10.00 -27.99
C LEU A 8 -27.70 -9.08 -29.03
N VAL A 9 -28.05 -9.21 -30.31
CA VAL A 9 -27.51 -8.36 -31.39
C VAL A 9 -28.31 -7.05 -31.53
N LEU A 10 -29.56 -7.01 -31.06
CA LEU A 10 -30.41 -5.80 -31.12
C LEU A 10 -30.13 -4.81 -29.97
N THR A 11 -29.55 -5.26 -28.85
CA THR A 11 -29.23 -4.41 -27.70
C THR A 11 -27.85 -3.73 -27.80
N ALA A 12 -27.01 -4.12 -28.76
CA ALA A 12 -25.67 -3.56 -28.96
C ALA A 12 -25.63 -2.32 -29.87
N PHE A 13 -26.76 -1.91 -30.46
CA PHE A 13 -26.81 -0.81 -31.44
C PHE A 13 -27.36 0.52 -30.87
N LEU A 14 -27.55 0.62 -29.54
CA LEU A 14 -28.22 1.76 -28.88
C LEU A 14 -27.32 2.60 -27.94
N PHE A 15 -25.99 2.39 -27.93
CA PHE A 15 -25.06 3.18 -27.11
C PHE A 15 -23.94 3.84 -27.93
N ALA A 16 -24.28 4.36 -29.10
CA ALA A 16 -23.44 5.31 -29.85
C ALA A 16 -24.24 6.61 -30.05
N GLY A 17 -23.95 7.65 -29.26
CA GLY A 17 -24.62 8.95 -29.44
C GLY A 17 -24.39 10.00 -28.35
N GLY A 18 -23.19 10.59 -28.32
CA GLY A 18 -23.01 12.05 -28.38
C GLY A 18 -23.28 12.99 -27.17
N TYR A 19 -22.43 14.03 -27.14
CA TYR A 19 -22.57 15.37 -26.51
C TYR A 19 -22.30 15.44 -24.99
N SER A 20 -21.68 16.48 -24.38
CA SER A 20 -21.43 17.87 -24.75
C SER A 20 -20.40 18.47 -23.76
N CYS A 21 -19.34 19.16 -24.22
CA CYS A 21 -19.17 20.63 -24.16
C CYS A 21 -19.50 21.30 -22.81
N LYS A 22 -18.50 21.89 -22.11
CA LYS A 22 -18.13 23.31 -22.23
C LYS A 22 -17.47 23.86 -20.96
N GLU A 23 -16.32 24.50 -21.16
CA GLU A 23 -15.58 25.36 -20.24
C GLU A 23 -16.41 26.52 -19.67
N LYS A 24 -16.04 26.97 -18.46
CA LYS A 24 -16.27 28.35 -17.99
C LYS A 24 -14.99 28.97 -17.40
N LYS A 25 -14.29 29.66 -18.29
CA LYS A 25 -13.84 31.07 -18.23
C LYS A 25 -13.47 31.69 -16.87
N GLN A 26 -12.16 31.93 -16.80
CA GLN A 26 -11.39 33.01 -16.17
C GLN A 26 -12.16 34.29 -15.76
N VAL A 27 -11.91 34.73 -14.53
CA VAL A 27 -12.29 36.04 -14.00
C VAL A 27 -11.13 37.03 -14.23
N ALA A 28 -11.41 38.05 -15.03
CA ALA A 28 -10.54 39.18 -15.28
C ALA A 28 -10.48 40.10 -14.05
N VAL A 29 -9.26 40.33 -13.53
CA VAL A 29 -8.98 41.31 -12.48
C VAL A 29 -8.93 42.70 -13.10
N LYS A 30 -9.86 43.55 -12.66
CA LYS A 30 -10.02 44.94 -13.05
C LYS A 30 -8.91 45.82 -12.44
N LYS A 31 -8.54 46.81 -13.25
CA LYS A 31 -7.63 47.95 -13.04
C LYS A 31 -7.60 48.53 -11.62
N ALA A 32 -6.38 48.86 -11.22
CA ALA A 32 -6.04 49.71 -10.09
C ALA A 32 -6.60 51.14 -10.24
N PRO A 33 -7.06 51.77 -9.14
CA PRO A 33 -7.13 53.21 -9.03
C PRO A 33 -6.04 53.76 -8.08
N SER A 34 -5.22 54.63 -8.67
CA SER A 34 -4.90 55.97 -8.18
C SER A 34 -4.52 56.16 -6.70
N LYS A 35 -3.22 56.46 -6.52
CA LYS A 35 -2.64 57.48 -5.64
C LYS A 35 -3.60 58.09 -4.59
N LYS A 36 -3.38 57.70 -3.33
CA LYS A 36 -3.57 58.61 -2.20
C LYS A 36 -2.20 58.97 -1.62
N THR A 37 -1.93 60.26 -1.69
CA THR A 37 -0.81 60.99 -1.13
C THR A 37 -0.76 60.77 0.39
N VAL A 38 0.29 60.12 0.90
CA VAL A 38 0.58 60.09 2.33
C VAL A 38 1.75 61.06 2.57
N LYS A 39 1.42 62.29 2.96
CA LYS A 39 2.37 63.16 3.66
C LYS A 39 2.54 62.59 5.07
N ALA A 40 3.69 62.00 5.34
CA ALA A 40 4.17 61.74 6.70
C ALA A 40 5.69 61.90 6.73
N LYS A 41 6.17 63.15 6.88
CA LYS A 41 7.53 63.39 7.38
C LYS A 41 7.51 63.06 8.87
N LYS A 42 7.74 61.79 9.21
CA LYS A 42 8.24 61.39 10.54
C LYS A 42 9.76 61.35 10.43
N ALA A 43 10.43 62.03 11.36
CA ALA A 43 11.88 62.03 11.48
C ALA A 43 12.36 60.57 11.62
N VAL A 44 13.25 60.15 10.72
CA VAL A 44 13.90 58.85 10.80
C VAL A 44 14.88 58.93 11.98
N PRO A 45 14.77 58.09 13.03
CA PRO A 45 15.78 58.05 14.07
C PRO A 45 17.12 57.69 13.43
N LYS A 46 18.15 58.49 13.70
CA LYS A 46 19.50 58.30 13.18
C LYS A 46 20.03 56.96 13.72
N TYR A 47 20.04 55.94 12.87
CA TYR A 47 20.55 54.61 13.18
C TYR A 47 22.07 54.71 13.36
N THR A 48 22.53 54.59 14.61
CA THR A 48 23.93 54.31 14.90
C THR A 48 24.13 52.79 14.80
N PRO A 49 24.90 52.30 13.81
CA PRO A 49 25.19 50.87 13.73
C PRO A 49 25.98 50.46 14.97
N LYS A 50 25.35 49.73 15.87
CA LYS A 50 26.06 48.99 16.91
C LYS A 50 26.93 47.96 16.19
N PRO A 51 28.20 47.75 16.58
CA PRO A 51 29.03 46.71 15.99
C PRO A 51 28.33 45.36 16.24
N TYR A 52 27.77 44.78 15.17
CA TYR A 52 27.22 43.44 15.20
C TYR A 52 28.41 42.49 15.31
N LYS A 53 28.58 41.87 16.49
CA LYS A 53 29.42 40.68 16.61
C LYS A 53 28.76 39.60 15.75
N ILE A 54 29.41 39.26 14.64
CA ILE A 54 28.99 38.15 13.80
C ILE A 54 29.39 36.89 14.55
N GLU A 55 28.48 36.35 15.35
CA GLU A 55 28.64 35.01 15.89
C GLU A 55 28.43 34.03 14.73
N VAL A 56 29.49 33.30 14.38
CA VAL A 56 29.43 32.29 13.32
C VAL A 56 28.59 31.12 13.84
N VAL A 57 27.28 31.15 13.57
CA VAL A 57 26.38 30.05 13.90
C VAL A 57 26.70 28.86 13.01
N LYS A 58 27.38 27.86 13.57
CA LYS A 58 27.68 26.61 12.86
C LYS A 58 26.44 25.74 12.85
N TYR A 59 25.95 25.38 11.67
CA TYR A 59 24.80 24.51 11.52
C TYR A 59 25.14 23.09 12.00
N ASN A 60 24.51 22.63 13.10
CA ASN A 60 24.61 21.24 13.56
C ASN A 60 23.40 20.41 13.07
N PRO A 61 23.53 19.52 12.06
CA PRO A 61 22.44 18.68 11.58
C PRO A 61 22.05 17.53 12.53
N GLU A 62 22.83 17.25 13.59
CA GLU A 62 22.60 16.09 14.45
C GLU A 62 21.21 16.08 15.10
N GLY A 63 20.56 14.91 15.07
CA GLY A 63 19.23 14.70 15.64
C GLY A 63 18.07 15.35 14.88
N ARG A 64 18.34 16.13 13.82
CA ARG A 64 17.32 16.75 12.97
C ARG A 64 16.99 15.86 11.79
N ARG A 65 15.72 15.92 11.36
CA ARG A 65 15.27 15.25 10.13
C ARG A 65 15.97 15.87 8.93
N ASP A 66 16.43 15.03 8.01
CA ASP A 66 17.05 15.48 6.77
C ASP A 66 16.06 16.35 5.96
N PRO A 67 16.39 17.63 5.70
CA PRO A 67 15.52 18.55 4.97
C PRO A 67 15.41 18.21 3.47
N PHE A 68 16.28 17.33 2.96
CA PHE A 68 16.30 16.92 1.56
C PHE A 68 15.58 15.59 1.31
N LEU A 69 15.17 14.89 2.37
CA LEU A 69 14.36 13.69 2.25
C LEU A 69 12.87 14.05 2.28
N SER A 70 12.15 13.68 1.22
CA SER A 70 10.71 13.87 1.15
C SER A 70 9.98 13.03 2.21
N ILE A 71 8.78 13.47 2.59
CA ILE A 71 7.93 12.71 3.52
C ILE A 71 7.60 11.32 2.97
N ILE A 72 7.45 11.23 1.65
CA ILE A 72 7.14 9.99 0.94
C ILE A 72 8.30 9.00 1.06
N ASP A 73 9.53 9.45 0.81
CA ASP A 73 10.71 8.58 0.83
C ASP A 73 11.03 8.09 2.23
N LEU A 74 10.81 8.93 3.25
CA LEU A 74 10.93 8.51 4.65
C LEU A 74 9.87 7.48 5.05
N THR A 75 8.68 7.56 4.48
CA THR A 75 7.63 6.56 4.68
C THR A 75 7.98 5.24 3.99
N LYS A 76 8.45 5.29 2.74
CA LYS A 76 8.94 4.11 2.00
C LYS A 76 10.08 3.44 2.74
N GLN A 77 11.09 4.19 3.18
CA GLN A 77 12.24 3.64 3.89
C GLN A 77 11.83 3.00 5.23
N LYS A 78 10.78 3.50 5.90
CA LYS A 78 10.21 2.88 7.11
C LYS A 78 9.48 1.57 6.79
N VAL A 79 8.74 1.52 5.68
CA VAL A 79 8.06 0.31 5.19
C VAL A 79 9.08 -0.74 4.72
N GLU A 80 10.11 -0.32 3.98
CA GLU A 80 11.21 -1.19 3.54
C GLU A 80 12.06 -1.70 4.70
N LYS A 81 12.32 -0.87 5.73
CA LYS A 81 12.96 -1.32 6.97
C LYS A 81 12.13 -2.36 7.71
N LYS A 82 10.79 -2.30 7.66
CA LYS A 82 9.91 -3.38 8.16
C LYS A 82 9.92 -4.62 7.27
N ARG A 83 10.14 -4.46 5.96
CA ARG A 83 10.32 -5.57 5.00
C ARG A 83 11.74 -6.14 4.95
N LYS A 84 12.68 -5.68 5.81
CA LYS A 84 14.05 -6.18 5.83
C LYS A 84 14.07 -7.70 6.05
N LYS A 85 14.45 -8.40 4.98
CA LYS A 85 14.73 -9.84 4.87
C LYS A 85 13.86 -10.70 5.79
N LYS A 86 12.67 -11.05 5.29
CA LYS A 86 11.95 -12.23 5.76
C LYS A 86 12.91 -13.42 5.63
N VAL A 87 13.43 -13.90 6.76
CA VAL A 87 14.44 -14.98 6.81
C VAL A 87 13.80 -16.31 6.40
N ASN A 88 12.49 -16.42 6.61
CA ASN A 88 11.73 -17.63 6.37
C ASN A 88 11.35 -17.77 4.88
N PRO A 89 11.77 -18.85 4.19
CA PRO A 89 11.37 -19.13 2.81
C PRO A 89 9.85 -19.11 2.59
N LEU A 90 9.08 -19.54 3.60
CA LEU A 90 7.62 -19.57 3.58
C LEU A 90 6.97 -18.18 3.47
N GLU A 91 7.71 -17.10 3.69
CA GLU A 91 7.15 -15.74 3.67
C GLU A 91 7.50 -14.97 2.39
N ASN A 92 8.17 -15.63 1.42
CA ASN A 92 8.58 -15.02 0.15
C ASN A 92 7.54 -15.17 -0.98
N TYR A 93 6.51 -15.97 -0.77
CA TYR A 93 5.52 -16.35 -1.79
C TYR A 93 4.10 -16.08 -1.29
N ASP A 94 3.12 -15.95 -2.18
CA ASP A 94 1.72 -15.79 -1.78
C ASP A 94 1.18 -17.13 -1.28
N VAL A 95 0.34 -17.09 -0.24
CA VAL A 95 -0.31 -18.29 0.31
C VAL A 95 -1.16 -18.98 -0.74
N ALA A 96 -1.73 -18.24 -1.70
CA ALA A 96 -2.53 -18.82 -2.78
C ALA A 96 -1.73 -19.74 -3.72
N GLU A 97 -0.41 -19.60 -3.77
CA GLU A 97 0.46 -20.41 -4.64
C GLU A 97 0.91 -21.72 -3.95
N PHE A 98 0.60 -21.86 -2.67
CA PHE A 98 0.97 -23.04 -1.89
C PHE A 98 0.11 -24.23 -2.22
N LYS A 99 0.74 -25.40 -2.27
CA LYS A 99 0.04 -26.68 -2.47
C LYS A 99 0.25 -27.55 -1.24
N VAL A 100 -0.83 -28.00 -0.62
CA VAL A 100 -0.74 -28.96 0.48
C VAL A 100 -0.48 -30.34 -0.09
N LEU A 101 0.66 -30.94 0.27
CA LEU A 101 1.06 -32.28 -0.16
C LEU A 101 0.50 -33.37 0.74
N GLY A 102 0.44 -33.11 2.04
CA GLY A 102 0.02 -34.09 3.02
C GLY A 102 -0.26 -33.45 4.37
N ILE A 103 -1.13 -34.11 5.14
CA ILE A 103 -1.44 -33.72 6.52
C ILE A 103 -1.30 -34.97 7.39
N VAL A 104 -0.56 -34.84 8.49
CA VAL A 104 -0.26 -35.94 9.41
C VAL A 104 -0.73 -35.55 10.80
N TYR A 105 -1.26 -36.53 11.54
CA TYR A 105 -1.67 -36.37 12.93
C TYR A 105 -0.77 -37.21 13.85
N ASP A 106 -0.21 -36.57 14.87
CA ASP A 106 0.72 -37.19 15.83
C ASP A 106 0.02 -37.54 17.18
N GLY A 107 -1.31 -37.64 17.20
CA GLY A 107 -2.06 -37.86 18.44
C GLY A 107 -2.26 -36.62 19.32
N ARG A 108 -1.58 -35.51 19.03
CA ARG A 108 -1.72 -34.23 19.76
C ARG A 108 -2.11 -33.07 18.86
N GLN A 109 -1.47 -32.97 17.69
CA GLN A 109 -1.69 -31.88 16.74
C GLN A 109 -1.52 -32.37 15.31
N TYR A 110 -2.11 -31.63 14.38
CA TYR A 110 -1.93 -31.82 12.95
C TYR A 110 -0.71 -31.03 12.45
N TYR A 111 0.04 -31.66 11.56
CA TYR A 111 1.14 -31.07 10.80
C TYR A 111 0.77 -31.14 9.33
N ALA A 112 1.06 -30.08 8.59
CA ALA A 112 0.86 -30.07 7.14
C ALA A 112 2.19 -29.91 6.41
N SER A 113 2.40 -30.65 5.33
CA SER A 113 3.50 -30.44 4.40
C SER A 113 3.00 -29.60 3.23
N VAL A 114 3.65 -28.46 3.00
CA VAL A 114 3.26 -27.47 1.99
C VAL A 114 4.39 -27.30 0.98
N LEU A 115 4.06 -27.46 -0.30
CA LEU A 115 4.93 -27.23 -1.45
C LEU A 115 4.83 -25.77 -1.88
N LEU A 116 5.99 -25.12 -1.97
CA LEU A 116 6.14 -23.77 -2.48
C LEU A 116 6.29 -23.78 -4.02
N PRO A 117 6.15 -22.62 -4.68
CA PRO A 117 6.37 -22.48 -6.12
C PRO A 117 7.79 -22.82 -6.57
N ASP A 118 8.77 -22.75 -5.66
CA ASP A 118 10.16 -23.17 -5.92
C ASP A 118 10.36 -24.70 -5.93
N GLY A 119 9.29 -25.46 -5.68
CA GLY A 119 9.33 -26.92 -5.63
C GLY A 119 9.82 -27.48 -4.29
N LYS A 120 10.09 -26.65 -3.28
CA LYS A 120 10.51 -27.11 -1.95
C LYS A 120 9.29 -27.31 -1.05
N ALA A 121 9.32 -28.41 -0.30
CA ALA A 121 8.29 -28.71 0.69
C ALA A 121 8.76 -28.32 2.09
N PHE A 122 7.87 -27.71 2.87
CA PHE A 122 8.11 -27.36 4.27
C PHE A 122 6.98 -27.88 5.14
N THR A 123 7.33 -28.33 6.35
CA THR A 123 6.33 -28.71 7.35
C THR A 123 5.89 -27.49 8.15
N VAL A 124 4.57 -27.33 8.30
CA VAL A 124 3.96 -26.22 9.01
C VAL A 124 3.02 -26.71 10.12
N THR A 125 2.87 -25.88 11.15
CA THR A 125 2.04 -26.13 12.32
C THR A 125 1.11 -24.95 12.59
N LYS A 126 0.07 -25.19 13.38
CA LYS A 126 -0.85 -24.13 13.82
C LYS A 126 -0.08 -23.01 14.53
N GLY A 127 -0.33 -21.78 14.09
CA GLY A 127 0.29 -20.57 14.65
C GLY A 127 1.55 -20.08 13.91
N MET A 128 2.11 -20.86 12.98
CA MET A 128 3.26 -20.41 12.16
C MET A 128 2.88 -19.29 11.20
N THR A 129 3.84 -18.41 10.92
CA THR A 129 3.73 -17.35 9.91
C THR A 129 4.17 -17.85 8.55
N VAL A 130 3.36 -17.53 7.54
CA VAL A 130 3.50 -17.97 6.16
C VAL A 130 2.97 -16.88 5.23
N GLY A 131 3.45 -16.86 3.99
CA GLY A 131 2.97 -15.94 2.98
C GLY A 131 3.62 -14.55 2.99
N LEU A 132 3.46 -13.85 1.86
CA LEU A 132 3.91 -12.46 1.69
C LEU A 132 3.24 -11.48 2.66
N TYR A 133 1.98 -11.73 3.04
CA TYR A 133 1.15 -10.83 3.84
C TYR A 133 1.10 -11.18 5.34
N ASP A 134 2.16 -11.80 5.85
CA ASP A 134 2.28 -12.21 7.26
C ASP A 134 1.09 -13.08 7.71
N GLY A 135 0.69 -14.00 6.83
CA GLY A 135 -0.40 -14.94 7.07
C GLY A 135 -0.08 -15.84 8.24
N LYS A 136 -1.09 -16.13 9.08
CA LYS A 136 -0.94 -17.04 10.21
C LYS A 136 -1.82 -18.26 10.01
N ILE A 137 -1.26 -19.45 10.24
CA ILE A 137 -2.02 -20.69 10.20
C ILE A 137 -2.94 -20.71 11.42
N ILE A 138 -4.25 -20.56 11.20
CA ILE A 138 -5.23 -20.54 12.28
C ILE A 138 -5.72 -21.95 12.61
N ASP A 139 -5.73 -22.85 11.63
CA ASP A 139 -6.14 -24.23 11.83
C ASP A 139 -5.57 -25.18 10.78
N ILE A 140 -5.39 -26.44 11.17
CA ILE A 140 -5.02 -27.55 10.29
C ILE A 140 -5.99 -28.68 10.62
N SER A 141 -6.77 -29.09 9.63
CA SER A 141 -7.71 -30.22 9.69
C SER A 141 -7.21 -31.36 8.80
N GLU A 142 -7.86 -32.51 8.80
CA GLU A 142 -7.44 -33.71 8.05
C GLU A 142 -7.27 -33.50 6.54
N ASN A 143 -8.02 -32.55 5.96
CA ASN A 143 -8.07 -32.32 4.51
C ASN A 143 -7.75 -30.88 4.08
N GLN A 144 -7.45 -29.99 5.02
CA GLN A 144 -7.25 -28.57 4.71
C GLN A 144 -6.39 -27.84 5.75
N VAL A 145 -5.73 -26.78 5.28
CA VAL A 145 -4.99 -25.81 6.09
C VAL A 145 -5.67 -24.46 5.92
N VAL A 146 -6.00 -23.79 7.03
CA VAL A 146 -6.63 -22.48 7.01
C VAL A 146 -5.63 -21.42 7.43
N VAL A 147 -5.38 -20.46 6.54
CA VAL A 147 -4.44 -19.36 6.75
C VAL A 147 -5.19 -18.04 6.76
N ARG A 148 -4.93 -17.20 7.76
CA ARG A 148 -5.48 -15.85 7.85
C ARG A 148 -4.41 -14.81 7.56
N GLU A 149 -4.64 -14.02 6.52
CA GLU A 149 -3.79 -12.92 6.08
C GLU A 149 -4.47 -11.57 6.32
N TYR A 150 -3.68 -10.49 6.37
CA TYR A 150 -4.22 -9.12 6.43
C TYR A 150 -3.88 -8.38 5.15
N VAL A 151 -4.88 -8.14 4.31
CA VAL A 151 -4.73 -7.47 3.02
C VAL A 151 -5.30 -6.06 3.08
N MET A 152 -4.60 -5.10 2.48
CA MET A 152 -5.04 -3.72 2.40
C MET A 152 -6.03 -3.57 1.23
N ASN A 153 -7.24 -3.09 1.51
CA ASN A 153 -8.22 -2.81 0.46
C ASN A 153 -7.89 -1.52 -0.30
N TYR A 154 -8.62 -1.24 -1.38
CA TYR A 154 -8.54 0.00 -2.16
C TYR A 154 -8.71 1.29 -1.33
N LYS A 155 -9.35 1.20 -0.15
CA LYS A 155 -9.52 2.30 0.82
C LYS A 155 -8.38 2.43 1.84
N GLY A 156 -7.33 1.62 1.73
CA GLY A 156 -6.21 1.60 2.67
C GLY A 156 -6.51 0.94 4.02
N GLN A 157 -7.64 0.23 4.16
CA GLN A 157 -8.00 -0.48 5.39
C GLN A 157 -7.47 -1.92 5.36
N LEU A 158 -6.77 -2.35 6.41
CA LEU A 158 -6.41 -3.75 6.62
C LEU A 158 -7.68 -4.56 6.91
N LYS A 159 -7.95 -5.57 6.08
CA LYS A 159 -9.00 -6.54 6.34
C LYS A 159 -8.42 -7.96 6.43
N PRO A 160 -8.98 -8.80 7.31
CA PRO A 160 -8.63 -10.21 7.33
C PRO A 160 -9.14 -10.88 6.04
N LYS A 161 -8.31 -11.75 5.47
CA LYS A 161 -8.63 -12.63 4.35
C LYS A 161 -8.26 -14.04 4.78
N ASP A 162 -9.23 -14.94 4.77
CA ASP A 162 -9.03 -16.35 5.10
C ASP A 162 -8.87 -17.14 3.80
N THR A 163 -7.71 -17.78 3.64
CA THR A 163 -7.35 -18.62 2.50
C THR A 163 -7.36 -20.08 2.98
N ILE A 164 -8.21 -20.90 2.35
CA ILE A 164 -8.34 -22.34 2.65
C ILE A 164 -7.55 -23.13 1.60
N LEU A 165 -6.47 -23.76 2.03
CA LEU A 165 -5.66 -24.64 1.20
C LEU A 165 -6.13 -26.08 1.39
N LYS A 166 -6.75 -26.65 0.36
CA LYS A 166 -7.21 -28.04 0.39
C LYS A 166 -6.08 -29.00 0.04
N LEU A 167 -6.05 -30.15 0.70
CA LEU A 167 -5.18 -31.27 0.35
C LEU A 167 -5.53 -31.74 -1.06
N ARG A 168 -4.53 -31.75 -1.96
CA ARG A 168 -4.72 -32.23 -3.33
C ARG A 168 -4.92 -33.74 -3.29
N LYS A 169 -5.99 -34.23 -3.90
CA LYS A 169 -6.15 -35.66 -4.17
C LYS A 169 -5.43 -35.96 -5.47
N GLU A 170 -4.63 -37.01 -5.50
CA GLU A 170 -4.10 -37.52 -6.76
C GLU A 170 -5.31 -37.97 -7.60
N GLU A 171 -5.48 -37.35 -8.77
CA GLU A 171 -6.40 -37.86 -9.79
C GLU A 171 -5.59 -38.93 -10.55
N GLU A 172 -5.98 -40.18 -10.37
CA GLU A 172 -5.47 -41.33 -11.15
C GLU A 172 -5.91 -41.26 -12.62
#